data_AF-A0A844ZUI0-F1
#
_entry.id   AF-A0A844ZUI0-F1
#
_cell.length_a   1.000
_cell.length_b   1.000
_cell.length_c   1.000
_cell.angle_alpha   90.00
_cell.angle_beta   90.00
_cell.angle_gamma   90.00
#
_symmetry.space_group_name_H-M   'P 1'
#
loop_
_entity.id
_entity.type
_entity.pdbx_description
1 polymer ?
#
loop_
_entity_poly.entity_id
_entity_poly.type
_entity_poly.pdbx_seq_one_letter_code
_entity_poly.pdbx_strand_id
1 'polypeptide(L)'
;MKRIIFAAASMALVSACGSERSGSYETDNGEKVEYSVDTSSGETNATIETEDGTAKIRSGADVEVDLPDGFSLYPGAKVVTNTTFNQADGKGSMIIFTSGDKAADIVSYYRKQAEAAGVKIEMEMKTAQGTMLAGKGEGDKVFSVNANEKDGETTAQMMVGEGIN
;
A
#
# COMPACT_ATOMS: atom_id res chain seq x y z
N MET A 1 -5.16 29.27 12.49
CA MET A 1 -3.69 29.29 12.53
C MET A 1 -3.22 29.39 13.97
N LYS A 2 -2.99 28.26 14.64
CA LYS A 2 -2.52 28.22 16.03
C LYS A 2 -1.31 27.29 16.11
N ARG A 3 -0.33 27.75 16.87
CA ARG A 3 1.09 27.44 16.82
C ARG A 3 1.37 26.06 17.42
N ILE A 4 2.07 25.21 16.68
CA ILE A 4 2.55 23.89 17.12
C ILE A 4 3.83 24.11 17.93
N ILE A 5 3.81 23.74 19.20
CA ILE A 5 4.98 23.70 20.08
C ILE A 5 5.42 22.24 20.16
N PHE A 6 6.54 21.91 19.53
CA PHE A 6 7.19 20.60 19.67
C PHE A 6 7.77 20.47 21.09
N ALA A 7 7.23 19.57 21.91
CA ALA A 7 7.82 19.17 23.17
C ALA A 7 8.41 17.76 23.01
N ALA A 8 9.74 17.68 23.15
CA ALA A 8 10.50 16.43 23.11
C ALA A 8 10.37 15.68 24.44
N ALA A 9 10.14 14.36 24.41
CA ALA A 9 10.27 13.51 25.59
C ALA A 9 10.75 12.08 25.26
N SER A 10 11.99 11.82 25.67
CA SER A 10 12.57 10.56 26.17
C SER A 10 12.37 9.25 25.39
N MET A 11 13.36 8.90 24.56
CA MET A 11 13.63 7.56 24.04
C MET A 11 14.19 6.64 25.15
N ALA A 12 13.46 5.58 25.49
CA ALA A 12 14.02 4.42 26.17
C ALA A 12 14.56 3.44 25.11
N LEU A 13 15.87 3.52 24.82
CA LEU A 13 16.55 2.59 23.93
C LEU A 13 16.78 1.26 24.66
N VAL A 14 15.87 0.31 24.50
CA VAL A 14 16.15 -1.09 24.84
C VAL A 14 17.09 -1.64 23.78
N SER A 15 18.36 -1.82 24.16
CA SER A 15 19.34 -2.55 23.36
C SER A 15 18.96 -4.03 23.35
N ALA A 16 18.17 -4.44 22.35
CA ALA A 16 17.96 -5.84 22.01
C ALA A 16 18.89 -6.20 20.85
N CYS A 17 19.88 -7.04 21.15
CA CYS A 17 20.68 -7.72 20.14
C CYS A 17 19.78 -8.79 19.52
N GLY A 18 19.31 -8.59 18.29
CA GLY A 18 18.40 -9.51 17.61
C GLY A 18 18.02 -8.95 16.24
N SER A 19 17.68 -9.81 15.30
CA SER A 19 17.45 -9.57 13.86
C SER A 19 16.31 -8.60 13.50
N GLU A 20 15.76 -7.89 14.49
CA GLU A 20 14.57 -7.07 14.37
C GLU A 20 14.79 -5.73 15.09
N ARG A 21 14.42 -4.63 14.42
CA ARG A 21 14.35 -3.29 15.04
C ARG A 21 12.90 -2.96 15.28
N SER A 22 12.49 -2.86 16.54
CA SER A 22 11.12 -2.52 16.91
C SER A 22 11.05 -1.33 17.88
N GLY A 23 9.87 -0.73 17.96
CA GLY A 23 9.59 0.37 18.88
C GLY A 23 8.08 0.62 18.99
N SER A 24 7.71 1.46 19.94
CA SER A 24 6.33 1.87 20.15
C SER A 24 6.25 3.33 20.55
N TYR A 25 5.18 4.01 20.17
CA TYR A 25 4.87 5.35 20.65
C TYR A 25 3.34 5.53 20.78
N GLU A 26 2.92 6.42 21.67
CA GLU A 26 1.53 6.83 21.81
C GLU A 26 1.32 8.14 21.04
N THR A 27 0.21 8.24 20.31
CA THR A 27 -0.20 9.48 19.65
C THR A 27 -0.82 10.45 20.65
N ASP A 28 -0.92 11.73 20.32
CA ASP A 28 -1.62 12.73 21.14
C ASP A 28 -3.10 12.37 21.42
N ASN A 29 -3.69 11.47 20.62
CA ASN A 29 -5.04 10.95 20.79
C ASN A 29 -5.11 9.69 21.67
N GLY A 30 -3.99 9.22 22.21
CA GLY A 30 -3.94 8.02 23.07
C GLY A 30 -3.89 6.69 22.31
N GLU A 31 -3.69 6.71 20.99
CA GLU A 31 -3.55 5.49 20.19
C GLU A 31 -2.14 4.94 20.32
N LYS A 32 -2.02 3.62 20.47
CA LYS A 32 -0.71 2.97 20.59
C LYS A 32 -0.27 2.47 19.23
N VAL A 33 0.88 2.94 18.76
CA VAL A 33 1.52 2.47 17.54
C VAL A 33 2.72 1.62 17.90
N GLU A 34 2.70 0.36 17.47
CA GLU A 34 3.84 -0.55 17.52
C GLU A 34 4.38 -0.76 16.11
N TYR A 35 5.70 -0.70 15.95
CA TYR A 35 6.35 -0.99 14.67
C TYR A 35 7.51 -1.96 14.86
N SER A 36 7.75 -2.79 13.85
CA SER A 36 8.93 -3.63 13.75
C SER A 36 9.45 -3.65 12.31
N VAL A 37 10.77 -3.78 12.19
CA VAL A 37 11.47 -3.93 10.92
C VAL A 37 12.31 -5.19 11.04
N ASP A 38 11.96 -6.19 10.25
CA ASP A 38 12.79 -7.38 10.09
C ASP A 38 14.02 -6.98 9.26
N THR A 39 15.19 -7.03 9.88
CA THR A 39 16.42 -6.55 9.24
C THR A 39 17.02 -7.55 8.25
N SER A 40 16.46 -8.76 8.18
CA SER A 40 16.91 -9.84 7.30
C SER A 40 16.22 -9.77 5.93
N SER A 41 14.90 -9.55 5.94
CA SER A 41 14.05 -9.42 4.75
C SER A 41 13.82 -7.95 4.33
N GLY A 42 14.00 -7.00 5.25
CA GLY A 42 13.59 -5.61 5.06
C GLY A 42 12.08 -5.40 5.20
N GLU A 43 11.33 -6.43 5.60
CA GLU A 43 9.90 -6.32 5.87
C GLU A 43 9.65 -5.37 7.04
N THR A 44 8.75 -4.41 6.82
CA THR A 44 8.26 -3.50 7.84
C THR A 44 6.86 -3.90 8.24
N ASN A 45 6.63 -4.06 9.53
CA ASN A 45 5.34 -4.31 10.15
C ASN A 45 4.98 -3.14 11.05
N ALA A 46 3.72 -2.70 11.00
CA ALA A 46 3.17 -1.75 11.95
C ALA A 46 1.80 -2.25 12.43
N THR A 47 1.58 -2.18 13.73
CA THR A 47 0.30 -2.46 14.38
C THR A 47 -0.14 -1.22 15.12
N ILE A 48 -1.36 -0.78 14.86
CA ILE A 48 -1.96 0.40 15.48
C ILE A 48 -3.19 -0.09 16.24
N GLU A 49 -3.20 0.15 17.54
CA GLU A 49 -4.34 -0.15 18.41
C GLU A 49 -5.13 1.15 18.63
N THR A 50 -6.40 1.13 18.21
CA THR A 50 -7.37 2.22 18.41
C THR A 50 -8.58 1.70 19.21
N GLU A 51 -9.45 2.61 19.66
CA GLU A 51 -10.71 2.22 20.32
C GLU A 51 -11.64 1.40 19.40
N ASP A 52 -11.51 1.58 18.08
CA ASP A 52 -12.31 0.92 17.05
C ASP A 52 -11.71 -0.43 16.58
N GLY A 53 -10.49 -0.76 17.02
CA GLY A 53 -9.87 -2.07 16.75
C GLY A 53 -8.37 -1.99 16.45
N THR A 54 -7.85 -3.03 15.78
CA THR A 54 -6.42 -3.14 15.45
C THR A 54 -6.23 -2.99 13.95
N ALA A 55 -5.45 -2.00 13.52
CA ALA A 55 -4.97 -1.87 12.15
C ALA A 55 -3.55 -2.46 12.02
N LYS A 56 -3.30 -3.22 10.95
CA LYS A 56 -2.03 -3.88 10.65
C LYS A 56 -1.58 -3.49 9.25
N ILE A 57 -0.33 -3.06 9.16
CA ILE A 57 0.34 -2.71 7.92
C ILE A 57 1.57 -3.60 7.78
N ARG A 58 1.74 -4.26 6.63
CA ARG A 58 2.94 -5.03 6.30
C ARG A 58 3.47 -4.60 4.96
N SER A 59 4.75 -4.28 4.86
CA SER A 59 5.38 -3.79 3.63
C SER A 59 6.72 -4.46 3.38
N GLY A 60 6.97 -4.92 2.16
CA GLY A 60 8.23 -5.55 1.78
C GLY A 60 8.16 -6.29 0.45
N ALA A 61 9.31 -6.70 -0.08
CA ALA A 61 9.39 -7.49 -1.32
C ALA A 61 8.86 -8.93 -1.13
N ASP A 62 9.05 -9.49 0.07
CA ASP A 62 8.63 -10.85 0.43
C ASP A 62 7.21 -10.90 1.03
N VAL A 63 6.54 -9.75 1.20
CA VAL A 63 5.16 -9.71 1.68
C VAL A 63 4.24 -10.31 0.61
N GLU A 64 3.55 -11.40 0.97
CA GLU A 64 2.65 -12.11 0.08
C GLU A 64 1.61 -11.17 -0.54
N VAL A 65 1.48 -11.25 -1.87
CA VAL A 65 0.49 -10.50 -2.62
C VAL A 65 -0.89 -11.11 -2.39
N ASP A 66 -1.63 -10.50 -1.46
CA ASP A 66 -3.04 -10.78 -1.24
C ASP A 66 -3.88 -9.69 -1.92
N LEU A 67 -4.51 -10.03 -3.04
CA LEU A 67 -5.36 -9.10 -3.80
C LEU A 67 -6.84 -9.40 -3.54
N PRO A 68 -7.70 -8.37 -3.40
CA PRO A 68 -9.14 -8.57 -3.34
C PRO A 68 -9.68 -9.31 -4.56
N ASP A 69 -10.81 -10.00 -4.39
CA ASP A 69 -11.45 -10.77 -5.45
C ASP A 69 -11.68 -9.95 -6.72
N GLY A 70 -11.39 -10.56 -7.87
CA GLY A 70 -11.47 -9.91 -9.18
C GLY A 70 -10.19 -9.22 -9.63
N PHE A 71 -9.18 -9.11 -8.75
CA PHE A 71 -7.85 -8.62 -9.10
C PHE A 71 -6.81 -9.73 -9.12
N SER A 72 -5.87 -9.65 -10.05
CA SER A 72 -4.71 -10.51 -10.09
C SER A 72 -3.46 -9.74 -10.48
N LEU A 73 -2.30 -10.23 -10.04
CA LEU A 73 -1.03 -9.65 -10.44
C LEU A 73 -0.86 -9.74 -11.97
N TYR A 74 -0.28 -8.70 -12.56
CA TYR A 74 -0.03 -8.67 -14.00
C TYR A 74 0.89 -9.85 -14.41
N PRO A 75 0.58 -10.59 -15.49
CA PRO A 75 1.37 -11.75 -15.89
C PRO A 75 2.84 -11.39 -16.12
N GLY A 76 3.75 -12.15 -15.52
CA GLY A 76 5.20 -11.92 -15.66
C GLY A 76 5.73 -10.71 -14.89
N ALA A 77 4.90 -10.05 -14.07
CA ALA A 77 5.35 -8.95 -13.21
C ALA A 77 6.39 -9.43 -12.18
N LYS A 78 7.38 -8.58 -11.94
CA LYS A 78 8.34 -8.72 -10.84
C LYS A 78 7.93 -7.77 -9.72
N VAL A 79 7.46 -8.32 -8.61
CA VAL A 79 7.09 -7.51 -7.44
C VAL A 79 8.36 -6.88 -6.87
N VAL A 80 8.36 -5.56 -6.74
CA VAL A 80 9.41 -4.78 -6.09
C VAL A 80 9.08 -4.63 -4.62
N THR A 81 7.83 -4.30 -4.32
CA THR A 81 7.33 -4.16 -2.96
C THR A 81 5.83 -4.37 -2.98
N ASN A 82 5.33 -5.09 -1.99
CA ASN A 82 3.92 -5.17 -1.69
C ASN A 82 3.67 -4.60 -0.30
N THR A 83 2.60 -3.82 -0.15
CA THR A 83 2.14 -3.28 1.12
C THR A 83 0.69 -3.69 1.31
N THR A 84 0.40 -4.39 2.41
CA THR A 84 -0.96 -4.77 2.79
C THR A 84 -1.42 -3.94 3.98
N PHE A 85 -2.69 -3.57 3.98
CA PHE A 85 -3.39 -2.83 5.01
C PHE A 85 -4.59 -3.65 5.44
N ASN A 86 -4.70 -3.95 6.74
CA ASN A 86 -5.83 -4.70 7.30
C ASN A 86 -6.31 -4.01 8.56
N GLN A 87 -7.57 -3.60 8.60
CA GLN A 87 -8.26 -3.05 9.76
C GLN A 87 -9.59 -3.77 9.98
N ALA A 88 -10.29 -3.48 11.08
CA ALA A 88 -11.54 -4.16 11.44
C ALA A 88 -12.59 -4.15 10.30
N ASP A 89 -12.73 -3.01 9.62
CA ASP A 89 -13.76 -2.80 8.60
C ASP A 89 -13.21 -2.71 7.17
N GLY A 90 -11.90 -2.91 6.97
CA GLY A 90 -11.28 -2.66 5.67
C GLY A 90 -9.98 -3.42 5.40
N LYS A 91 -9.76 -3.71 4.13
CA LYS A 91 -8.51 -4.31 3.65
C LYS A 91 -8.06 -3.65 2.36
N GLY A 92 -6.76 -3.59 2.14
CA GLY A 92 -6.21 -3.07 0.91
C GLY A 92 -4.79 -3.53 0.66
N SER A 93 -4.38 -3.46 -0.59
CA SER A 93 -3.04 -3.82 -1.05
C SER A 93 -2.53 -2.79 -2.03
N MET A 94 -1.28 -2.39 -1.83
CA MET A 94 -0.53 -1.53 -2.74
C MET A 94 0.69 -2.30 -3.24
N ILE A 95 0.74 -2.54 -4.54
CA ILE A 95 1.81 -3.30 -5.18
C ILE A 95 2.59 -2.37 -6.09
N ILE A 96 3.91 -2.38 -5.92
CA ILE A 96 4.86 -1.82 -6.88
C ILE A 96 5.54 -2.98 -7.57
N PHE A 97 5.47 -3.02 -8.89
CA PHE A 97 6.07 -4.09 -9.70
C PHE A 97 6.66 -3.53 -10.98
N THR A 98 7.57 -4.29 -11.59
CA THR A 98 8.10 -4.00 -12.93
C THR A 98 7.68 -5.05 -13.95
N SER A 99 7.61 -4.63 -15.21
CA SER A 99 7.37 -5.50 -16.36
C SER A 99 8.09 -4.95 -17.60
N GLY A 100 8.45 -5.84 -18.53
CA GLY A 100 8.96 -5.46 -19.84
C GLY A 100 7.87 -5.02 -20.83
N ASP A 101 6.60 -5.17 -20.46
CA ASP A 101 5.46 -4.79 -21.30
C ASP A 101 5.15 -3.29 -21.24
N LYS A 102 4.32 -2.81 -22.16
CA LYS A 102 3.97 -1.40 -22.27
C LYS A 102 3.05 -0.95 -21.13
N ALA A 103 3.21 0.29 -20.68
CA ALA A 103 2.35 0.88 -19.67
C ALA A 103 0.87 0.85 -20.06
N ALA A 104 0.57 1.05 -21.36
CA ALA A 104 -0.80 0.98 -21.88
C ALA A 104 -1.42 -0.42 -21.76
N ASP A 105 -0.63 -1.49 -21.90
CA ASP A 105 -1.11 -2.87 -21.81
C ASP A 105 -1.42 -3.24 -20.35
N ILE A 106 -0.53 -2.86 -19.43
CA ILE A 106 -0.74 -3.02 -17.98
C ILE A 106 -2.00 -2.27 -17.53
N VAL A 107 -2.14 -1.02 -17.95
CA VAL A 107 -3.29 -0.19 -17.58
C VAL A 107 -4.59 -0.74 -18.17
N SER A 108 -4.55 -1.23 -19.40
CA SER A 108 -5.72 -1.87 -20.04
C SER A 108 -6.11 -3.18 -19.36
N TYR A 109 -5.14 -3.96 -18.89
CA TYR A 109 -5.38 -5.17 -18.11
C TYR A 109 -6.12 -4.86 -16.81
N TYR A 110 -5.63 -3.90 -16.03
CA TYR A 110 -6.26 -3.55 -14.76
C TYR A 110 -7.57 -2.79 -14.91
N ARG A 111 -7.76 -2.00 -15.97
CA ARG A 111 -9.08 -1.42 -16.28
C ARG A 111 -10.14 -2.51 -16.38
N LYS A 112 -9.88 -3.58 -17.13
CA LYS A 112 -10.85 -4.67 -17.33
C LYS A 112 -11.21 -5.35 -16.02
N GLN A 113 -10.22 -5.56 -15.14
CA GLN A 113 -10.45 -6.13 -13.81
C GLN A 113 -11.25 -5.20 -12.92
N ALA A 114 -10.89 -3.91 -12.89
CA ALA A 114 -11.60 -2.90 -12.14
C ALA A 114 -13.08 -2.83 -12.58
N GLU A 115 -13.35 -2.71 -13.88
CA GLU A 115 -14.70 -2.69 -14.44
C GLU A 115 -15.48 -3.98 -14.12
N ALA A 116 -14.85 -5.15 -14.24
CA ALA A 116 -15.47 -6.43 -13.89
C ALA A 116 -15.76 -6.56 -12.39
N ALA A 117 -14.95 -5.92 -11.54
CA ALA A 117 -15.11 -5.88 -10.09
C ALA A 117 -16.10 -4.79 -9.61
N GLY A 118 -16.79 -4.12 -10.54
CA GLY A 118 -17.77 -3.08 -10.26
C GLY A 118 -17.17 -1.71 -9.93
N VAL A 119 -15.88 -1.49 -10.20
CA VAL A 119 -15.25 -0.18 -10.07
C VAL A 119 -15.61 0.67 -11.28
N LYS A 120 -16.17 1.85 -11.02
CA LYS A 120 -16.35 2.90 -12.01
C LYS A 120 -15.06 3.72 -12.10
N ILE A 121 -14.46 3.76 -13.28
CA ILE A 121 -13.30 4.62 -13.53
C ILE A 121 -13.74 6.08 -13.53
N GLU A 122 -13.19 6.87 -12.62
CA GLU A 122 -13.52 8.29 -12.43
C GLU A 122 -12.42 9.21 -12.97
N MET A 123 -11.19 8.71 -13.02
CA MET A 123 -10.02 9.45 -13.49
C MET A 123 -9.21 8.61 -14.46
N GLU A 124 -8.88 9.20 -15.60
CA GLU A 124 -7.87 8.71 -16.53
C GLU A 124 -6.96 9.88 -16.90
N MET A 125 -5.66 9.73 -16.66
CA MET A 125 -4.66 10.72 -17.01
C MET A 125 -3.54 10.05 -17.79
N LYS A 126 -3.27 10.56 -18.99
CA LYS A 126 -2.14 10.16 -19.82
C LYS A 126 -1.11 11.27 -19.83
N THR A 127 0.14 10.92 -19.53
CA THR A 127 1.28 11.83 -19.61
C THR A 127 2.27 11.30 -20.64
N ALA A 128 3.32 12.06 -20.94
CA ALA A 128 4.40 11.57 -21.79
C ALA A 128 5.17 10.38 -21.17
N GLN A 129 5.05 10.19 -19.86
CA GLN A 129 5.82 9.23 -19.08
C GLN A 129 5.00 7.97 -18.74
N GLY A 130 3.67 8.02 -18.81
CA GLY A 130 2.84 6.94 -18.34
C GLY A 130 1.34 7.21 -18.38
N THR A 131 0.56 6.26 -17.84
CA THR A 131 -0.89 6.39 -17.69
C THR A 131 -1.31 6.08 -16.26
N MET A 132 -2.24 6.88 -15.75
CA MET A 132 -2.89 6.71 -14.46
C MET A 132 -4.39 6.46 -14.67
N LEU A 133 -4.93 5.46 -13.98
CA LEU A 133 -6.36 5.26 -13.79
C LEU A 133 -6.69 5.26 -12.31
N ALA A 134 -7.81 5.84 -11.94
CA ALA A 134 -8.39 5.70 -10.61
C ALA A 134 -9.92 5.61 -10.70
N GLY A 135 -10.51 4.90 -9.75
CA GLY A 135 -11.95 4.68 -9.71
C GLY A 135 -12.44 4.21 -8.36
N LYS A 136 -13.75 4.21 -8.22
CA LYS A 136 -14.47 3.79 -7.02
C LYS A 136 -15.56 2.79 -7.38
N GLY A 137 -15.73 1.77 -6.54
CA GLY A 137 -16.82 0.80 -6.66
C GLY A 137 -17.94 1.08 -5.65
N GLU A 138 -18.90 0.14 -5.57
CA GLU A 138 -19.86 0.14 -4.47
C GLU A 138 -19.16 -0.07 -3.11
N GLY A 139 -19.76 0.48 -2.05
CA GLY A 139 -19.13 0.57 -0.74
C GLY A 139 -17.90 1.50 -0.76
N ASP A 140 -16.96 1.24 0.13
CA ASP A 140 -15.68 1.97 0.21
C ASP A 140 -14.59 1.34 -0.67
N LYS A 141 -15.00 0.74 -1.80
CA LYS A 141 -14.06 0.14 -2.76
C LYS A 141 -13.34 1.21 -3.56
N VAL A 142 -12.01 1.17 -3.53
CA VAL A 142 -11.13 2.08 -4.26
C VAL A 142 -10.13 1.30 -5.10
N PHE A 143 -9.82 1.84 -6.28
CA PHE A 143 -8.81 1.29 -7.17
C PHE A 143 -8.00 2.42 -7.81
N SER A 144 -6.70 2.22 -7.94
CA SER A 144 -5.87 3.01 -8.81
C SER A 144 -4.72 2.20 -9.39
N VAL A 145 -4.29 2.56 -10.60
CA VAL A 145 -3.06 2.06 -11.20
C VAL A 145 -2.34 3.23 -11.87
N ASN A 146 -1.04 3.33 -11.63
CA ASN A 146 -0.16 4.24 -12.30
C ASN A 146 0.99 3.44 -12.91
N ALA A 147 1.16 3.49 -14.22
CA ALA A 147 2.23 2.80 -14.93
C ALA A 147 3.08 3.82 -15.69
N ASN A 148 4.38 3.82 -15.43
CA ASN A 148 5.33 4.71 -16.10
C ASN A 148 6.42 3.90 -16.79
N GLU A 149 6.73 4.31 -18.02
CA GLU A 149 7.79 3.70 -18.82
C GLU A 149 9.09 4.46 -18.59
N LYS A 150 10.17 3.73 -18.30
CA LYS A 150 11.51 4.28 -18.16
C LYS A 150 12.53 3.26 -18.64
N ASP A 151 13.44 3.69 -19.51
CA ASP A 151 14.56 2.86 -20.00
C ASP A 151 14.14 1.49 -20.58
N GLY A 152 12.94 1.40 -21.17
CA GLY A 152 12.41 0.18 -21.77
C GLY A 152 11.77 -0.79 -20.78
N GLU A 153 11.66 -0.43 -19.50
CA GLU A 153 10.91 -1.16 -18.48
C GLU A 153 9.73 -0.30 -18.00
N THR A 154 8.61 -0.94 -17.68
CA THR A 154 7.49 -0.28 -17.03
C THR A 154 7.53 -0.54 -15.54
N THR A 155 7.52 0.51 -14.75
CA THR A 155 7.22 0.44 -13.32
C THR A 155 5.77 0.82 -13.11
N ALA A 156 5.02 -0.06 -12.44
CA ALA A 156 3.62 0.17 -12.12
C ALA A 156 3.39 0.11 -10.61
N GLN A 157 2.59 1.06 -10.13
CA GLN A 157 2.05 1.09 -8.78
C GLN A 157 0.54 0.88 -8.90
N MET A 158 0.03 -0.19 -8.29
CA MET A 158 -1.40 -0.47 -8.20
C MET A 158 -1.82 -0.41 -6.74
N MET A 159 -2.97 0.20 -6.47
CA MET A 159 -3.63 0.17 -5.18
C MET A 159 -5.06 -0.32 -5.36
N VAL A 160 -5.49 -1.22 -4.49
CA VAL A 160 -6.87 -1.69 -4.41
C VAL A 160 -7.23 -1.90 -2.95
N GLY A 161 -8.44 -1.53 -2.56
CA GLY A 161 -8.92 -1.82 -1.22
C GLY A 161 -10.40 -1.52 -1.07
N GLU A 162 -10.94 -1.95 0.06
CA GLU A 162 -12.34 -1.82 0.47
C GLU A 162 -12.36 -1.45 1.96
N GLY A 163 -13.22 -0.52 2.36
CA GLY A 163 -13.37 -0.16 3.78
C GLY A 163 -12.19 0.61 4.40
N ILE A 164 -11.31 1.14 3.54
CA ILE A 164 -10.19 2.01 3.91
C ILE A 164 -10.63 3.47 3.77
N ASN A 165 -11.35 3.97 4.78
CA ASN A 165 -11.75 5.38 4.91
C ASN A 165 -11.02 6.04 6.08
#